data_AF-A0A7S0ZBJ8-F1
#
_entry.id   AF-A0A7S0ZBJ8-F1
#
_cell.length_a   1.000
_cell.length_b   1.000
_cell.length_c   1.000
_cell.angle_alpha   90.00
_cell.angle_beta   90.00
_cell.angle_gamma   90.00
#
_symmetry.space_group_name_H-M   'P 1'
#
loop_
_entity.id
_entity.type
_entity.pdbx_description
1 polymer ?
#
loop_
_entity_poly.entity_id
_entity_poly.type
_entity_poly.pdbx_seq_one_letter_code
_entity_poly.pdbx_strand_id
1 'polypeptide(L)'
;FVGPEKDCIYVPFLSDDCEQDLELRDLILDKFGLAVMPLFPLMVKLVRFLIQYPKIAPLFIGWIGRFVSRAGFWRIISGGIYPLTFVMHRFMDAEYVKPAWELLQNGELAPKGRLRDTQERLQACSYAMAQPDSNQLVPACVQHSVYDPEINKKLTQLLPLSQPPQPIPHDWSTSSLTLPQDQ
;
A
#
# COMPACT_ATOMS: atom_id res chain seq x y z
N PHE A 1 -6.33 -2.34 -13.47
CA PHE A 1 -5.63 -1.56 -14.48
C PHE A 1 -6.68 -0.75 -15.20
N VAL A 2 -6.60 0.57 -15.11
CA VAL A 2 -7.09 1.43 -16.18
C VAL A 2 -5.88 1.54 -17.10
N GLY A 3 -5.85 0.72 -18.15
CA GLY A 3 -4.98 0.98 -19.30
C GLY A 3 -5.55 2.13 -20.11
N PRO A 4 -4.80 2.66 -21.09
CA PRO A 4 -5.34 3.67 -22.01
C PRO A 4 -6.51 3.12 -22.85
N GLU A 5 -6.57 1.80 -22.99
CA GLU A 5 -7.66 1.08 -23.63
C GLU A 5 -8.76 0.72 -22.62
N LYS A 6 -10.01 0.98 -23.01
CA LYS A 6 -11.24 0.74 -22.23
C LYS A 6 -11.39 -0.70 -21.72
N ASP A 7 -10.68 -1.65 -22.33
CA ASP A 7 -10.80 -3.10 -22.08
C ASP A 7 -9.65 -3.69 -21.26
N CYS A 8 -8.76 -2.85 -20.72
CA CYS A 8 -7.65 -3.33 -19.91
C CYS A 8 -8.16 -3.86 -18.54
N ILE A 9 -7.96 -5.14 -18.27
CA ILE A 9 -8.46 -5.79 -17.04
C ILE A 9 -7.38 -5.78 -15.95
N TYR A 10 -7.78 -5.43 -14.72
CA TYR A 10 -6.92 -5.63 -13.56
C TYR A 10 -6.75 -7.12 -13.26
N VAL A 11 -5.50 -7.58 -13.17
CA VAL A 11 -5.20 -8.94 -12.71
C VAL A 11 -4.19 -8.83 -11.57
N PRO A 12 -4.57 -9.19 -10.33
CA PRO A 12 -3.64 -9.16 -9.21
C PRO A 12 -2.57 -10.23 -9.40
N PHE A 13 -1.31 -9.85 -9.17
CA PHE A 13 -0.17 -10.77 -9.23
C PHE A 13 -0.31 -11.89 -8.17
N LEU A 14 -0.70 -11.50 -6.96
CA LEU A 14 -1.10 -12.38 -5.86
C LEU A 14 -2.51 -11.99 -5.42
N SER A 15 -3.42 -12.96 -5.34
CA SER A 15 -4.78 -12.72 -4.87
C SER A 15 -4.82 -12.74 -3.35
N ASP A 16 -5.40 -11.73 -2.72
CA ASP A 16 -5.59 -11.66 -1.27
C ASP A 16 -6.70 -12.60 -0.76
N ASP A 17 -7.64 -12.97 -1.62
CA ASP A 17 -8.68 -13.98 -1.32
C ASP A 17 -8.20 -15.44 -1.40
N CYS A 18 -6.92 -15.69 -1.75
CA CYS A 18 -6.39 -17.04 -1.96
C CYS A 18 -5.30 -17.37 -0.93
N GLU A 19 -5.58 -18.29 -0.01
CA GLU A 19 -4.64 -18.70 1.04
C GLU A 19 -3.29 -19.18 0.47
N GLN A 20 -3.29 -19.89 -0.66
CA GLN A 20 -2.05 -20.37 -1.28
C GLN A 20 -1.21 -19.25 -1.91
N ASP A 21 -1.85 -18.17 -2.37
CA ASP A 21 -1.14 -16.98 -2.85
C ASP A 21 -0.54 -16.21 -1.66
N LEU A 22 -1.27 -16.13 -0.54
CA LEU A 22 -0.77 -15.53 0.71
C LEU A 22 0.40 -16.34 1.29
N GLU A 23 0.31 -17.66 1.31
CA GLU A 23 1.40 -18.54 1.76
C GLU A 23 2.66 -18.35 0.91
N LEU A 24 2.50 -18.29 -0.43
CA LEU A 24 3.63 -18.03 -1.33
C LEU A 24 4.24 -16.64 -1.09
N ARG A 25 3.40 -15.61 -0.89
CA ARG A 25 3.86 -14.25 -0.56
C ARG A 25 4.73 -14.27 0.70
N ASP A 26 4.23 -14.87 1.77
CA ASP A 26 4.89 -14.87 3.07
C ASP A 26 6.21 -15.65 3.01
N LEU A 27 6.24 -16.78 2.29
CA LEU A 27 7.47 -17.53 2.05
C LEU A 27 8.50 -16.75 1.23
N ILE A 28 8.08 -16.03 0.19
CA ILE A 28 8.97 -15.17 -0.60
C ILE A 28 9.52 -14.04 0.28
N LEU A 29 8.66 -13.36 1.04
CA LEU A 29 9.10 -12.26 1.91
C LEU A 29 10.07 -12.73 3.01
N ASP A 30 9.80 -13.88 3.62
CA ASP A 30 10.63 -14.46 4.69
C ASP A 30 11.95 -15.04 4.18
N LYS A 31 11.92 -15.83 3.10
CA LYS A 31 13.09 -16.61 2.64
C LYS A 31 13.83 -16.02 1.44
N PHE A 32 13.13 -15.34 0.53
CA PHE A 32 13.74 -14.72 -0.65
C PHE A 32 14.16 -13.27 -0.39
N GLY A 33 13.37 -12.53 0.39
CA GLY A 33 13.57 -11.11 0.65
C GLY A 33 13.41 -10.25 -0.61
N LEU A 34 14.04 -9.07 -0.63
CA LEU A 34 13.89 -8.10 -1.71
C LEU A 34 14.42 -8.62 -3.07
N ALA A 35 13.62 -8.37 -4.11
CA ALA A 35 13.90 -8.74 -5.50
C ALA A 35 14.42 -7.56 -6.37
N VAL A 36 14.86 -6.47 -5.74
CA VAL A 36 15.31 -5.25 -6.43
C VAL A 36 16.75 -5.44 -6.91
N MET A 37 16.94 -6.10 -8.06
CA MET A 37 18.25 -6.30 -8.68
C MET A 37 18.15 -6.52 -10.20
N PRO A 38 19.25 -6.36 -10.96
CA PRO A 38 19.25 -6.64 -12.39
C PRO A 38 18.85 -8.09 -12.71
N LEU A 39 18.37 -8.31 -13.94
CA LEU A 39 17.75 -9.57 -14.34
C LEU A 39 18.63 -10.80 -14.12
N PHE A 40 19.92 -10.75 -14.49
CA PHE A 40 20.80 -11.90 -14.36
C PHE A 40 21.06 -12.31 -12.89
N PRO A 41 21.48 -11.40 -11.99
CA PRO A 41 21.53 -11.67 -10.56
C PRO A 41 20.21 -12.17 -9.98
N LEU A 42 19.08 -11.63 -10.43
CA LEU A 42 17.76 -12.07 -10.00
C LEU A 42 17.50 -13.52 -10.38
N MET A 43 17.82 -13.92 -11.62
CA MET A 43 17.67 -15.29 -12.09
C MET A 43 18.56 -16.26 -11.30
N VAL A 44 19.81 -15.89 -11.03
CA VAL A 44 20.71 -16.72 -10.19
C VAL A 44 20.16 -16.88 -8.78
N LYS A 45 19.67 -15.78 -8.17
CA LYS A 45 19.05 -15.81 -6.84
C LYS A 45 17.79 -16.68 -6.83
N LEU A 46 16.94 -16.58 -7.85
CA LEU A 46 15.74 -17.39 -8.01
C LEU A 46 16.06 -18.89 -8.13
N VAL A 47 17.05 -19.24 -8.96
CA VAL A 47 17.50 -20.63 -9.11
C VAL A 47 18.04 -21.16 -7.78
N ARG A 48 18.91 -20.40 -7.11
CA ARG A 48 19.44 -20.78 -5.78
C ARG A 48 18.33 -20.97 -4.76
N PHE A 49 17.33 -20.08 -4.77
CA PHE A 49 16.18 -20.15 -3.90
C PHE A 49 15.36 -21.43 -4.11
N LEU A 50 15.06 -21.78 -5.37
CA LEU A 50 14.32 -23.01 -5.70
C LEU A 50 15.10 -24.28 -5.35
N ILE A 51 16.43 -24.26 -5.47
CA ILE A 51 17.30 -25.38 -5.06
C ILE A 51 17.31 -25.52 -3.53
N GLN A 52 17.41 -24.41 -2.80
CA GLN A 52 17.49 -24.42 -1.34
C GLN A 52 16.14 -24.74 -0.67
N TYR A 53 15.03 -24.36 -1.32
CA TYR A 53 13.68 -24.54 -0.79
C TYR A 53 12.78 -25.28 -1.81
N PRO A 54 13.03 -26.58 -2.07
CA PRO A 54 12.32 -27.34 -3.09
C PRO A 54 10.81 -27.46 -2.81
N LYS A 55 10.40 -27.36 -1.54
CA LYS A 55 8.99 -27.36 -1.13
C LYS A 55 8.19 -26.17 -1.69
N ILE A 56 8.87 -25.11 -2.15
CA ILE A 56 8.22 -23.92 -2.74
C ILE A 56 7.85 -24.15 -4.20
N ALA A 57 8.53 -25.07 -4.90
CA ALA A 57 8.26 -25.37 -6.30
C ALA A 57 6.77 -25.69 -6.61
N PRO A 58 6.08 -26.58 -5.88
CA PRO A 58 4.66 -26.84 -6.15
C PRO A 58 3.76 -25.61 -5.89
N LEU A 59 4.05 -24.81 -4.86
CA LEU A 59 3.31 -23.56 -4.60
C LEU A 59 3.50 -22.56 -5.73
N PHE A 60 4.74 -22.42 -6.22
CA PHE A 60 5.09 -21.53 -7.32
C PHE A 60 4.45 -21.97 -8.64
N ILE A 61 4.49 -23.26 -8.99
CA ILE A 61 3.84 -23.81 -10.18
C ILE A 61 2.32 -23.63 -10.10
N GLY A 62 1.72 -23.93 -8.94
CA GLY A 62 0.30 -23.72 -8.69
C GLY A 62 -0.10 -22.25 -8.83
N TRP A 63 0.74 -21.34 -8.34
CA TRP A 63 0.55 -19.90 -8.50
C TRP A 63 0.62 -19.47 -9.97
N ILE A 64 1.57 -19.96 -10.77
CA ILE A 64 1.61 -19.68 -12.22
C ILE A 64 0.29 -20.09 -12.86
N GLY A 65 -0.22 -21.29 -12.55
CA GLY A 65 -1.49 -21.77 -13.05
C GLY A 65 -2.66 -20.85 -12.70
N ARG A 66 -2.77 -20.43 -11.44
CA ARG A 66 -3.81 -19.49 -10.97
C ARG A 66 -3.66 -18.11 -11.59
N PHE A 67 -2.44 -17.60 -11.72
CA PHE A 67 -2.21 -16.31 -12.36
C PHE A 67 -2.60 -16.34 -13.83
N VAL A 68 -2.21 -17.38 -14.57
CA VAL A 68 -2.58 -17.57 -15.98
C VAL A 68 -4.09 -17.74 -16.15
N SER A 69 -4.76 -18.47 -15.24
CA SER A 69 -6.22 -18.61 -15.30
C SER A 69 -6.95 -17.29 -15.04
N ARG A 70 -6.43 -16.44 -14.13
CA ARG A 70 -6.97 -15.09 -13.87
C ARG A 70 -6.70 -14.12 -15.01
N ALA A 71 -5.49 -14.13 -15.54
CA ALA A 71 -5.08 -13.24 -16.63
C ALA A 71 -5.69 -13.62 -17.97
N GLY A 72 -5.93 -14.91 -18.18
CA GLY A 72 -6.32 -15.49 -19.46
C GLY A 72 -5.08 -15.74 -20.33
N PHE A 73 -4.80 -17.01 -20.61
CA PHE A 73 -3.65 -17.44 -21.43
C PHE A 73 -3.56 -16.68 -22.76
N TRP A 74 -4.68 -16.56 -23.48
CA TRP A 74 -4.72 -15.86 -24.77
C TRP A 74 -4.34 -14.39 -24.64
N ARG A 75 -4.79 -13.70 -23.59
CA ARG A 75 -4.45 -12.27 -23.37
C ARG A 75 -2.98 -12.06 -23.06
N ILE A 76 -2.35 -12.99 -22.34
CA ILE A 76 -0.91 -12.95 -22.05
C ILE A 76 -0.08 -13.05 -23.34
N ILE A 77 -0.48 -13.93 -24.27
CA ILE A 77 0.30 -14.16 -25.49
C ILE A 77 -0.06 -13.17 -26.62
N SER A 78 -1.30 -12.69 -26.68
CA SER A 78 -1.78 -11.80 -27.75
C SER A 78 -1.63 -10.32 -27.41
N GLY A 79 -1.56 -9.99 -26.12
CA GLY A 79 -1.45 -8.62 -25.61
C GLY A 79 -0.13 -8.37 -24.89
N GLY A 80 0.15 -7.10 -24.60
CA GLY A 80 1.25 -6.72 -23.72
C GLY A 80 0.85 -6.85 -22.25
N ILE A 81 1.74 -7.42 -21.42
CA ILE A 81 1.64 -7.33 -19.96
C ILE A 81 2.34 -6.04 -19.51
N TYR A 82 1.60 -5.15 -18.85
CA TYR A 82 2.15 -3.93 -18.27
C TYR A 82 2.19 -4.07 -16.75
N PRO A 83 3.38 -4.26 -16.14
CA PRO A 83 3.47 -4.30 -14.69
C PRO A 83 3.18 -2.90 -14.12
N LEU A 84 2.36 -2.85 -13.07
CA LEU A 84 2.08 -1.62 -12.35
C LEU A 84 2.01 -1.92 -10.86
N THR A 85 2.60 -1.02 -10.10
CA THR A 85 2.63 -1.09 -8.65
C THR A 85 1.67 -0.05 -8.12
N PHE A 86 0.64 -0.50 -7.40
CA PHE A 86 -0.21 0.41 -6.64
C PHE A 86 0.35 0.55 -5.23
N VAL A 87 0.75 1.77 -4.87
CA VAL A 87 1.01 2.12 -3.48
C VAL A 87 -0.31 2.66 -2.92
N MET A 88 -1.13 1.75 -2.40
CA MET A 88 -2.40 2.12 -1.79
C MET A 88 -2.15 2.52 -0.33
N HIS A 89 -2.48 3.75 0.03
CA HIS A 89 -2.52 4.18 1.42
C HIS A 89 -3.69 3.47 2.11
N ARG A 90 -3.41 2.36 2.80
CA ARG A 90 -4.39 1.82 3.74
C ARG A 90 -4.33 2.70 4.99
N PHE A 91 -5.33 3.55 5.19
CA PHE A 91 -5.44 4.33 6.41
C PHE A 91 -5.59 3.41 7.62
N MET A 92 -4.97 3.81 8.73
CA MET A 92 -5.11 3.13 10.02
C MET A 92 -6.23 3.83 10.78
N ASP A 93 -6.97 3.05 11.56
CA ASP A 93 -7.97 3.60 12.45
C ASP A 93 -7.27 4.42 13.54
N ALA A 94 -7.66 5.69 13.64
CA ALA A 94 -7.05 6.68 14.51
C ALA A 94 -7.05 6.23 15.98
N GLU A 95 -8.03 5.43 16.40
CA GLU A 95 -8.12 4.92 17.77
C GLU A 95 -6.91 4.04 18.16
N TYR A 96 -6.28 3.36 17.18
CA TYR A 96 -5.10 2.53 17.43
C TYR A 96 -3.77 3.21 17.09
N VAL A 97 -3.77 4.31 16.33
CA VAL A 97 -2.51 4.93 15.88
C VAL A 97 -1.75 5.54 17.05
N LYS A 98 -2.42 6.33 17.90
CA LYS A 98 -1.80 6.94 19.08
C LYS A 98 -1.18 5.90 20.03
N PRO A 99 -1.92 4.89 20.53
CA PRO A 99 -1.34 3.89 21.43
C PRO A 99 -0.24 3.05 20.76
N ALA A 100 -0.38 2.72 19.47
CA ALA A 100 0.68 2.00 18.75
C ALA A 100 1.97 2.83 18.64
N TRP A 101 1.83 4.13 18.37
CA TRP A 101 2.94 5.07 18.27
C TRP A 101 3.65 5.29 19.62
N GLU A 102 2.90 5.43 20.71
CA GLU A 102 3.46 5.57 22.05
C GLU A 102 4.29 4.33 22.45
N LEU A 103 3.78 3.12 22.20
CA LEU A 103 4.53 1.89 22.43
C LEU A 103 5.82 1.84 21.58
N LEU A 104 5.73 2.21 20.30
CA LEU A 104 6.91 2.23 19.42
C LEU A 104 7.98 3.22 19.91
N GLN A 105 7.58 4.41 20.39
CA GLN A 105 8.52 5.38 20.96
C GLN A 105 9.22 4.86 22.22
N ASN A 106 8.56 4.00 22.98
CA ASN A 106 9.14 3.33 24.16
C ASN A 106 9.96 2.07 23.80
N GLY A 107 10.05 1.71 22.51
CA GLY A 107 10.69 0.47 22.06
C GLY A 107 9.90 -0.79 22.39
N GLU A 108 8.61 -0.66 22.71
CA GLU A 108 7.72 -1.75 23.09
C GLU A 108 6.89 -2.26 21.91
N LEU A 109 6.67 -3.57 21.90
CA LEU A 109 5.84 -4.23 20.89
C LEU A 109 4.56 -4.75 21.55
N ALA A 110 3.42 -4.38 20.99
CA ALA A 110 2.13 -4.88 21.41
C ALA A 110 2.04 -6.41 21.17
N PRO A 111 1.28 -7.14 22.01
CA PRO A 111 0.88 -8.51 21.68
C PRO A 111 0.11 -8.59 20.36
N LYS A 112 -0.02 -9.79 19.79
CA LYS A 112 -0.75 -10.02 18.53
C LYS A 112 -2.14 -9.38 18.54
N GLY A 113 -2.56 -8.87 17.38
CA GLY A 113 -3.87 -8.25 17.17
C GLY A 113 -3.76 -6.86 16.56
N ARG A 114 -4.87 -6.12 16.54
CA ARG A 114 -4.99 -4.87 15.77
C ARG A 114 -3.96 -3.80 16.15
N LEU A 115 -3.57 -3.71 17.42
CA LEU A 115 -2.55 -2.76 17.86
C LEU A 115 -1.16 -3.13 17.30
N ARG A 116 -0.82 -4.42 17.29
CA ARG A 116 0.39 -4.94 16.66
C ARG A 116 0.38 -4.73 15.15
N ASP A 117 -0.74 -4.99 14.49
CA ASP A 117 -0.90 -4.74 13.05
C ASP A 117 -0.70 -3.24 12.72
N THR A 118 -1.23 -2.35 13.56
CA THR A 118 -1.01 -0.90 13.44
C THR A 118 0.46 -0.54 13.64
N GLN A 119 1.16 -1.12 14.62
CA GLN A 119 2.60 -0.90 14.81
C GLN A 119 3.41 -1.31 13.57
N GLU A 120 3.16 -2.50 13.03
CA GLU A 120 3.85 -3.01 11.86
C GLU A 120 3.60 -2.11 10.63
N ARG A 121 2.37 -1.60 10.49
CA ARG A 121 2.02 -0.65 9.42
C ARG A 121 2.65 0.74 9.61
N LEU A 122 2.78 1.21 10.85
CA LEU A 122 3.50 2.45 11.15
C LEU A 122 4.98 2.32 10.79
N GLN A 123 5.61 1.19 11.12
CA GLN A 123 7.00 0.91 10.78
C GLN A 123 7.22 0.70 9.27
N ALA A 124 6.21 0.18 8.57
CA ALA A 124 6.22 0.01 7.12
C ALA A 124 5.84 1.29 6.34
N CYS A 125 5.56 2.40 7.02
CA CYS A 125 5.13 3.63 6.37
C CYS A 125 6.26 4.20 5.51
N SER A 126 6.06 4.24 4.19
CA SER A 126 7.05 4.78 3.26
C SER A 126 7.13 6.32 3.27
N TYR A 127 6.17 6.99 3.92
CA TYR A 127 6.09 8.44 3.93
C TYR A 127 6.28 8.99 5.34
N ALA A 128 7.41 9.66 5.54
CA ALA A 128 7.74 10.37 6.77
C ALA A 128 7.49 11.87 6.60
N MET A 129 7.01 12.51 7.64
CA MET A 129 6.75 13.95 7.72
C MET A 129 7.58 14.56 8.83
N ALA A 130 8.08 15.77 8.61
CA ALA A 130 8.74 16.53 9.67
C ALA A 130 7.69 17.09 10.64
N GLN A 131 7.75 16.66 11.90
CA GLN A 131 6.94 17.23 12.96
C GLN A 131 7.57 18.58 13.36
N PRO A 132 6.83 19.70 13.22
CA PRO A 132 7.42 21.04 13.25
C PRO A 132 7.96 21.48 14.62
N ASP A 133 7.39 20.97 15.72
CA ASP A 133 7.73 21.40 17.09
C ASP A 133 8.88 20.60 17.71
N SER A 134 9.10 19.37 17.25
CA SER A 134 10.02 18.39 17.86
C SER A 134 11.24 18.08 16.99
N ASN A 135 11.29 18.60 15.76
CA ASN A 135 12.35 18.32 14.79
C ASN A 135 12.54 16.81 14.54
N GLN A 136 11.45 16.05 14.60
CA GLN A 136 11.43 14.61 14.37
C GLN A 136 10.76 14.28 13.05
N LEU A 137 11.23 13.21 12.39
CA LEU A 137 10.48 12.60 11.30
C LEU A 137 9.52 11.57 11.88
N VAL A 138 8.23 11.73 11.58
CA VAL A 138 7.16 10.84 12.05
C VAL A 138 6.44 10.22 10.85
N PRO A 139 5.88 8.99 10.97
CA PRO A 139 5.04 8.44 9.91
C PRO A 139 3.87 9.37 9.61
N ALA A 140 3.52 9.57 8.33
CA ALA A 140 2.43 10.46 7.94
C ALA A 140 1.10 10.15 8.66
N CYS A 141 0.81 8.87 8.89
CA CYS A 141 -0.39 8.49 9.65
C CYS A 141 -0.35 8.97 11.10
N VAL A 142 0.83 9.06 11.73
CA VAL A 142 0.97 9.66 13.08
C VAL A 142 0.74 11.16 13.00
N GLN A 143 1.33 11.84 12.00
CA GLN A 143 1.09 13.27 11.79
C GLN A 143 -0.41 13.56 11.71
N HIS A 144 -1.13 12.86 10.82
CA HIS A 144 -2.54 13.14 10.56
C HIS A 144 -3.50 12.70 11.67
N SER A 145 -3.18 11.67 12.46
CA SER A 145 -4.09 11.14 13.47
C SER A 145 -3.75 11.53 14.91
N VAL A 146 -2.51 11.93 15.18
CA VAL A 146 -2.03 12.25 16.53
C VAL A 146 -1.75 13.74 16.69
N TYR A 147 -0.98 14.33 15.77
CA TYR A 147 -0.51 15.71 15.91
C TYR A 147 -1.47 16.73 15.28
N ASP A 148 -1.93 16.49 14.06
CA ASP A 148 -2.80 17.40 13.31
C ASP A 148 -4.11 17.73 14.03
N PRO A 149 -4.82 16.81 14.73
CA PRO A 149 -6.07 17.17 15.41
C PRO A 149 -5.91 18.32 16.42
N GLU A 150 -4.85 18.31 17.22
CA GLU A 150 -4.58 19.37 18.19
C GLU A 150 -4.10 20.67 17.54
N ILE A 151 -3.27 20.56 16.50
CA ILE A 151 -2.83 21.72 15.71
C ILE A 151 -4.04 22.38 15.02
N ASN A 152 -4.90 21.59 14.39
CA ASN A 152 -6.11 22.06 13.73
C ASN A 152 -7.04 22.77 14.71
N LYS A 153 -7.19 22.27 15.94
CA LYS A 153 -7.98 22.93 16.99
C LYS A 153 -7.39 24.29 17.41
N LYS A 154 -6.07 24.45 17.41
CA LYS A 154 -5.43 25.75 17.64
C LYS A 154 -5.59 26.67 16.44
N LEU A 155 -5.48 26.13 15.22
CA LEU A 155 -5.65 26.89 13.99
C LEU A 155 -7.03 27.51 13.86
N THR A 156 -8.11 26.88 14.36
CA THR A 156 -9.44 27.50 14.36
C THR A 156 -9.52 28.78 15.19
N GLN A 157 -8.65 28.94 16.20
CA GLN A 157 -8.56 30.16 17.01
C GLN A 157 -7.71 31.24 16.31
N LEU A 158 -6.65 30.84 15.61
CA LEU A 158 -5.72 31.74 14.93
C LEU A 158 -6.20 32.20 13.56
N LEU A 159 -6.99 31.37 12.88
CA LEU A 159 -7.52 31.59 11.54
C LEU A 159 -9.05 31.50 11.58
N PRO A 160 -9.74 32.46 12.23
CA PRO A 160 -11.19 32.45 12.27
C PRO A 160 -11.72 32.55 10.85
N LEU A 161 -12.37 31.49 10.38
CA LEU A 161 -13.07 31.51 9.10
C LEU A 161 -14.27 32.45 9.23
N SER A 162 -14.26 33.55 8.50
CA SER A 162 -15.37 34.52 8.51
C SER A 162 -16.71 33.92 8.07
N GLN A 163 -16.66 32.81 7.33
CA GLN A 163 -17.81 31.98 6.98
C GLN A 163 -17.35 30.50 6.90
N PRO A 164 -18.15 29.53 7.37
CA PRO A 164 -17.89 28.13 7.08
C PRO A 164 -17.94 27.93 5.55
N PRO A 165 -17.05 27.12 4.96
CA PRO A 165 -17.13 26.81 3.54
C PRO A 165 -18.53 26.27 3.23
N GLN A 166 -19.18 26.84 2.22
CA GLN A 166 -20.45 26.32 1.73
C GLN A 166 -20.24 24.87 1.30
N PRO A 167 -21.12 23.93 1.69
CA PRO A 167 -21.01 22.56 1.25
C PRO A 167 -20.95 22.53 -0.27
N ILE A 168 -19.89 21.95 -0.84
CA ILE A 168 -19.87 21.68 -2.28
C ILE A 168 -21.02 20.69 -2.52
N PRO A 169 -21.96 20.97 -3.44
CA PRO A 169 -23.02 20.02 -3.75
C PRO A 169 -22.40 18.66 -4.13
N HIS A 170 -22.71 17.62 -3.36
CA HIS A 170 -22.25 16.25 -3.60
C HIS A 170 -22.97 15.58 -4.79
N ASP A 171 -23.28 16.34 -5.83
CA ASP A 171 -23.74 15.79 -7.10
C ASP A 171 -22.54 15.29 -7.91
N TRP A 172 -22.13 14.06 -7.64
CA TRP A 172 -21.11 13.37 -8.43
C TRP A 172 -21.61 12.96 -9.83
N SER A 173 -22.87 13.22 -10.19
CA SER A 173 -23.45 12.80 -11.48
C SER A 173 -23.18 13.79 -12.63
N THR A 174 -22.65 14.98 -12.36
CA THR A 174 -22.48 16.04 -13.38
C THR A 174 -21.07 16.63 -13.52
N SER A 175 -20.04 15.99 -12.92
CA SER A 175 -18.66 16.47 -13.07
C SER A 175 -18.02 16.07 -14.41
N SER A 176 -18.55 16.57 -15.53
CA SER A 176 -17.72 16.82 -16.70
C SER A 176 -16.81 18.01 -16.37
N LEU A 177 -15.61 17.74 -15.88
CA LEU A 177 -14.55 18.73 -15.75
C LEU A 177 -14.18 19.24 -17.15
N THR A 178 -14.90 20.25 -17.65
CA THR A 178 -14.37 21.13 -18.69
C THR A 178 -13.27 21.95 -18.05
N LEU A 179 -12.02 21.58 -18.34
CA LEU A 179 -10.88 22.45 -18.11
C LEU A 179 -11.13 23.80 -18.82
N PRO A 180 -10.86 24.94 -18.18
CA PRO A 180 -10.86 26.22 -18.88
C PRO A 180 -9.90 26.12 -20.06
N GLN A 181 -10.41 26.33 -21.27
CA GLN A 181 -9.55 26.66 -22.41
C GLN A 181 -9.18 28.13 -22.24
N ASP A 182 -8.00 28.36 -21.67
CA ASP A 182 -7.43 29.70 -21.60
C ASP A 182 -7.26 30.28 -23.01
N GLN A 183 -7.72 31.53 -23.15
CA GLN A 183 -7.46 32.45 -24.26
C GLN A 183 -6.14 33.18 -24.07
#